data_AF-A0AAV7KAV8-F1
#
_entry.id   AF-A0AAV7KAV8-F1
#
_cell.length_a   1.000
_cell.length_b   1.000
_cell.length_c   1.000
_cell.angle_alpha   90.00
_cell.angle_beta   90.00
_cell.angle_gamma   90.00
#
_symmetry.space_group_name_H-M   'P 1'
#
loop_
_entity.id
_entity.type
_entity.pdbx_description
1 polymer ?
#
loop_
_entity_poly.entity_id
_entity_poly.type
_entity_poly.pdbx_seq_one_letter_code
_entity_poly.pdbx_strand_id
1 'polypeptide(L)'
;MSQPPTKVVSAKDGAAKPTQSATKPAAKSTQSATKSAAKPTQSATKPAAKPTQSAAKPVTKPTQPATKSTPSAGSGFKSAVAQKKPTPVKKTTSTATADAKKDSKDAKQRVEDIEGAAKLLEKVKIEEQKVDEISIPLAQIANVIFDDKTQQIAKTNKWPLVLDKNGNVETFMRYRDVNFLDTFNPGDLEEKRLRLAFLGALRFGKEVVVNTHNQLTAMWGIFSEKLNAIHPTLLVDIMSRKIVEDDYYKNLAREEDSDEYTSMEFNKSQMYELNKKFKIVILTEDEVIEPFKCDWFIITVN
;
A
#
# COMPACT_ATOMS: atom_id res chain seq x y z
N MET A 1 -40.31 67.59 54.26
CA MET A 1 -40.30 68.72 53.29
C MET A 1 -39.20 68.46 52.27
N SER A 2 -39.39 68.92 51.04
CA SER A 2 -38.43 69.12 49.92
C SER A 2 -37.36 68.05 49.58
N GLN A 3 -37.35 67.72 48.29
CA GLN A 3 -36.33 66.95 47.56
C GLN A 3 -35.05 67.79 47.32
N PRO A 4 -33.92 67.17 46.92
CA PRO A 4 -32.81 67.90 46.28
C PRO A 4 -33.21 68.39 44.85
N PRO A 5 -32.58 69.47 44.33
CA PRO A 5 -32.94 70.08 43.05
C PRO A 5 -32.34 69.39 41.80
N THR A 6 -32.98 69.59 40.65
CA THR A 6 -32.66 68.93 39.36
C THR A 6 -32.28 69.90 38.23
N LYS A 7 -31.42 69.44 37.30
CA LYS A 7 -31.21 69.91 35.91
C LYS A 7 -30.61 68.73 35.11
N VAL A 8 -31.12 68.19 34.00
CA VAL A 8 -32.17 68.53 33.00
C VAL A 8 -31.74 69.52 31.90
N VAL A 9 -32.11 69.19 30.63
CA VAL A 9 -31.77 69.82 29.32
C VAL A 9 -30.31 69.55 28.85
N SER A 10 -29.96 69.11 27.63
CA SER A 10 -30.64 68.47 26.46
C SER A 10 -29.52 67.81 25.59
N ALA A 11 -29.67 66.80 24.70
CA ALA A 11 -30.74 66.26 23.82
C ALA A 11 -30.74 66.78 22.36
N LYS A 12 -30.84 65.83 21.40
CA LYS A 12 -30.85 65.89 19.89
C LYS A 12 -29.50 65.62 19.19
N ASP A 13 -29.38 64.60 18.32
CA ASP A 13 -29.95 64.33 16.96
C ASP A 13 -29.28 65.19 15.86
N GLY A 14 -28.80 64.66 14.72
CA GLY A 14 -28.66 63.26 14.29
C GLY A 14 -28.16 63.10 12.83
N ALA A 15 -27.72 61.88 12.47
CA ALA A 15 -27.54 61.27 11.14
C ALA A 15 -27.11 62.09 9.88
N ALA A 16 -25.97 61.71 9.27
CA ALA A 16 -25.77 61.62 7.81
C ALA A 16 -24.59 60.68 7.45
N LYS A 17 -24.49 60.21 6.19
CA LYS A 17 -23.50 59.21 5.69
C LYS A 17 -22.51 59.85 4.66
N PRO A 18 -21.71 59.11 3.84
CA PRO A 18 -20.28 59.41 3.66
C PRO A 18 -19.95 60.11 2.32
N THR A 19 -18.68 60.46 2.10
CA THR A 19 -18.15 60.81 0.76
C THR A 19 -16.69 60.36 0.62
N GLN A 20 -16.28 60.10 -0.62
CA GLN A 20 -14.96 59.57 -1.01
C GLN A 20 -13.96 60.69 -1.33
N SER A 21 -12.67 60.38 -1.28
CA SER A 21 -11.65 61.08 -2.09
C SER A 21 -10.46 60.15 -2.37
N ALA A 22 -10.06 60.02 -3.63
CA ALA A 22 -8.90 59.24 -4.05
C ALA A 22 -7.85 60.14 -4.71
N THR A 23 -6.56 59.84 -4.52
CA THR A 23 -5.48 60.31 -5.41
C THR A 23 -4.24 59.42 -5.30
N LYS A 24 -3.42 59.42 -6.36
CA LYS A 24 -2.17 58.65 -6.51
C LYS A 24 -1.11 59.52 -7.19
N PRO A 25 0.12 59.58 -6.65
CA PRO A 25 1.31 59.30 -7.46
C PRO A 25 2.22 58.25 -6.77
N ALA A 26 2.83 57.26 -7.40
CA ALA A 26 3.57 57.20 -8.67
C ALA A 26 4.98 57.83 -8.61
N ALA A 27 5.95 57.07 -8.11
CA ALA A 27 7.40 57.31 -8.25
C ALA A 27 8.14 55.98 -8.51
N LYS A 28 9.37 56.03 -9.03
CA LYS A 28 10.19 54.87 -9.45
C LYS A 28 11.43 54.68 -8.55
N SER A 29 12.24 53.67 -8.90
CA SER A 29 13.65 53.41 -8.48
C SER A 29 13.83 52.67 -7.14
N THR A 30 14.82 51.78 -6.96
CA THR A 30 15.70 51.09 -7.95
C THR A 30 16.21 49.77 -7.35
N GLN A 31 16.76 48.89 -8.21
CA GLN A 31 17.36 47.59 -7.84
C GLN A 31 18.50 47.71 -6.81
N SER A 32 18.66 46.67 -5.98
CA SER A 32 19.94 46.33 -5.34
C SER A 32 20.17 44.82 -5.35
N ALA A 33 20.72 44.31 -6.45
CA ALA A 33 21.12 42.90 -6.55
C ALA A 33 22.58 42.75 -6.08
N THR A 34 22.79 42.28 -4.84
CA THR A 34 24.12 41.96 -4.31
C THR A 34 24.47 40.50 -4.53
N LYS A 35 25.33 40.22 -5.52
CA LYS A 35 25.96 38.90 -5.69
C LYS A 35 26.97 38.64 -4.57
N SER A 36 26.70 37.66 -3.71
CA SER A 36 27.71 37.09 -2.79
C SER A 36 28.18 35.74 -3.30
N ALA A 37 29.06 35.76 -4.30
CA ALA A 37 29.66 34.54 -4.87
C ALA A 37 30.89 34.10 -4.04
N ALA A 38 30.66 33.31 -2.99
CA ALA A 38 31.73 32.65 -2.24
C ALA A 38 32.09 31.31 -2.92
N LYS A 39 33.35 31.17 -3.35
CA LYS A 39 33.91 29.95 -3.96
C LYS A 39 34.15 28.88 -2.88
N PRO A 40 33.88 27.58 -3.12
CA PRO A 40 33.92 26.57 -2.06
C PRO A 40 35.33 26.30 -1.52
N THR A 41 35.45 26.26 -0.19
CA THR A 41 36.66 25.83 0.51
C THR A 41 36.75 24.31 0.56
N GLN A 42 37.66 23.72 -0.23
CA GLN A 42 38.00 22.30 -0.13
C GLN A 42 38.97 22.08 1.04
N SER A 43 38.53 21.39 2.10
CA SER A 43 39.41 20.91 3.18
C SER A 43 39.93 19.50 2.86
N ALA A 44 40.90 19.40 1.95
CA ALA A 44 41.55 18.14 1.62
C ALA A 44 42.80 17.91 2.49
N THR A 45 42.72 16.97 3.45
CA THR A 45 43.88 16.56 4.27
C THR A 45 44.00 15.04 4.34
N LYS A 46 45.02 14.50 3.66
CA LYS A 46 45.49 13.10 3.80
C LYS A 46 47.01 13.04 3.54
N PRO A 47 47.79 12.55 4.51
CA PRO A 47 48.67 11.39 4.25
C PRO A 47 48.32 10.25 5.24
N ALA A 48 48.31 8.94 4.92
CA ALA A 48 49.05 8.10 3.96
C ALA A 48 50.35 7.44 4.47
N ALA A 49 50.21 6.47 5.40
CA ALA A 49 51.12 5.33 5.59
C ALA A 49 50.25 4.13 6.05
N LYS A 50 49.99 3.13 5.21
CA LYS A 50 50.73 1.88 4.90
C LYS A 50 50.76 0.83 6.04
N PRO A 51 50.66 -0.49 5.72
CA PRO A 51 50.17 -1.48 6.69
C PRO A 51 51.25 -2.37 7.32
N THR A 52 50.92 -2.95 8.48
CA THR A 52 51.67 -4.07 9.06
C THR A 52 51.06 -5.40 8.62
N GLN A 53 51.79 -6.13 7.78
CA GLN A 53 51.57 -7.57 7.61
C GLN A 53 52.25 -8.32 8.76
N SER A 54 51.66 -9.43 9.19
CA SER A 54 52.43 -10.56 9.73
C SER A 54 51.88 -11.84 9.12
N ALA A 55 52.76 -12.76 8.73
CA ALA A 55 52.39 -13.95 7.98
C ALA A 55 53.09 -15.18 8.55
N ALA A 56 52.30 -16.23 8.83
CA ALA A 56 52.78 -17.58 9.06
C ALA A 56 51.83 -18.59 8.40
N LYS A 57 52.41 -19.64 7.82
CA LYS A 57 51.83 -20.72 7.00
C LYS A 57 52.84 -21.89 7.08
N PRO A 58 52.59 -23.10 6.53
CA PRO A 58 51.33 -23.68 5.99
C PRO A 58 51.09 -25.14 6.49
N VAL A 59 50.19 -25.88 5.81
CA VAL A 59 50.01 -27.38 5.80
C VAL A 59 49.67 -28.08 7.14
N THR A 60 49.00 -29.24 7.20
CA THR A 60 48.63 -30.26 6.20
C THR A 60 47.13 -30.67 6.21
N LYS A 61 46.70 -31.32 5.11
CA LYS A 61 45.56 -32.25 4.97
C LYS A 61 46.18 -33.52 4.36
N PRO A 62 45.87 -34.78 4.76
CA PRO A 62 44.70 -35.46 4.18
C PRO A 62 44.06 -36.66 4.94
N THR A 63 43.02 -37.21 4.28
CA THR A 63 42.61 -38.63 4.29
C THR A 63 41.57 -39.11 5.31
N GLN A 64 40.51 -39.76 4.78
CA GLN A 64 39.54 -40.59 5.51
C GLN A 64 40.10 -42.01 5.74
N PRO A 65 39.41 -42.86 6.51
CA PRO A 65 38.78 -43.99 5.81
C PRO A 65 37.34 -44.28 6.28
N ALA A 66 36.67 -45.24 5.64
CA ALA A 66 35.32 -45.67 5.96
C ALA A 66 35.16 -47.20 5.98
N THR A 67 34.48 -47.72 7.00
CA THR A 67 33.81 -49.05 7.11
C THR A 67 32.88 -49.00 8.34
N LYS A 68 31.62 -49.47 8.30
CA LYS A 68 31.12 -50.84 8.58
C LYS A 68 31.71 -51.47 9.88
N SER A 69 30.92 -51.99 10.84
CA SER A 69 29.46 -52.29 10.86
C SER A 69 28.88 -52.52 12.28
N THR A 70 27.53 -52.61 12.35
CA THR A 70 26.59 -53.05 13.42
C THR A 70 26.96 -54.35 14.18
N PRO A 71 26.35 -54.72 15.34
CA PRO A 71 25.01 -54.37 15.90
C PRO A 71 25.05 -53.74 17.34
N SER A 72 23.99 -53.52 18.14
CA SER A 72 22.64 -54.14 18.23
C SER A 72 21.60 -53.27 18.98
N ALA A 73 20.35 -53.77 19.02
CA ALA A 73 19.21 -53.40 19.88
C ALA A 73 18.64 -51.96 19.79
N GLY A 74 17.38 -51.85 19.39
CA GLY A 74 16.58 -50.63 19.48
C GLY A 74 15.08 -50.91 19.53
N SER A 75 14.34 -50.08 20.27
CA SER A 75 12.88 -50.07 20.34
C SER A 75 12.41 -48.68 20.80
N GLY A 76 11.53 -47.97 20.10
CA GLY A 76 10.97 -48.24 18.77
C GLY A 76 9.82 -47.28 18.43
N PHE A 77 9.24 -47.44 17.22
CA PHE A 77 7.87 -47.02 16.83
C PHE A 77 7.58 -45.48 16.73
N LYS A 78 6.86 -44.95 15.72
CA LYS A 78 6.15 -45.51 14.54
C LYS A 78 6.25 -44.56 13.34
N SER A 79 6.20 -45.08 12.10
CA SER A 79 5.51 -44.41 10.96
C SER A 79 5.30 -45.35 9.76
N ALA A 80 4.57 -44.86 8.76
CA ALA A 80 4.43 -45.31 7.36
C ALA A 80 3.57 -46.55 6.97
N VAL A 81 2.50 -46.25 6.21
CA VAL A 81 2.13 -46.77 4.85
C VAL A 81 2.19 -48.27 4.54
N ALA A 82 1.13 -48.77 3.88
CA ALA A 82 1.15 -50.00 3.09
C ALA A 82 0.45 -49.81 1.72
N GLN A 83 0.99 -50.44 0.66
CA GLN A 83 0.35 -50.60 -0.66
C GLN A 83 0.05 -52.08 -0.95
N LYS A 84 -0.97 -52.39 -1.74
CA LYS A 84 -1.15 -53.74 -2.36
C LYS A 84 -2.02 -53.73 -3.62
N LYS A 85 -1.70 -54.65 -4.55
CA LYS A 85 -2.33 -54.96 -5.86
C LYS A 85 -1.76 -56.33 -6.31
N PRO A 86 -2.23 -57.04 -7.39
CA PRO A 86 -3.51 -57.07 -8.13
C PRO A 86 -4.33 -58.33 -7.70
N THR A 87 -5.17 -59.12 -8.44
CA THR A 87 -5.46 -59.41 -9.88
C THR A 87 -7.01 -59.52 -10.17
N PRO A 88 -7.65 -60.46 -10.94
CA PRO A 88 -8.71 -60.03 -11.90
C PRO A 88 -10.02 -60.90 -11.96
N VAL A 89 -10.78 -60.76 -13.07
CA VAL A 89 -11.97 -61.56 -13.51
C VAL A 89 -13.28 -61.14 -12.79
N LYS A 90 -14.48 -61.01 -13.40
CA LYS A 90 -15.10 -61.73 -14.53
C LYS A 90 -15.93 -60.84 -15.49
N LYS A 91 -16.28 -61.39 -16.65
CA LYS A 91 -17.09 -60.80 -17.73
C LYS A 91 -18.44 -61.53 -17.85
N THR A 92 -19.55 -60.82 -18.01
CA THR A 92 -20.88 -61.35 -18.37
C THR A 92 -21.63 -60.35 -19.26
N THR A 93 -22.59 -60.84 -20.05
CA THR A 93 -23.21 -60.14 -21.20
C THR A 93 -24.75 -60.15 -21.13
N SER A 94 -25.40 -59.68 -22.21
CA SER A 94 -26.82 -59.85 -22.62
C SER A 94 -27.92 -59.09 -21.84
N THR A 95 -28.23 -57.88 -22.34
CA THR A 95 -29.51 -57.50 -23.00
C THR A 95 -30.87 -58.01 -22.49
N ALA A 96 -31.79 -57.07 -22.24
CA ALA A 96 -33.21 -57.14 -22.62
C ALA A 96 -33.77 -55.70 -22.83
N THR A 97 -34.93 -55.57 -23.49
CA THR A 97 -35.46 -54.30 -24.06
C THR A 97 -36.80 -53.86 -23.43
N ALA A 98 -37.28 -52.67 -23.82
CA ALA A 98 -38.51 -51.97 -23.38
C ALA A 98 -38.43 -51.32 -21.97
N ASP A 99 -39.10 -50.20 -21.68
CA ASP A 99 -40.08 -49.44 -22.48
C ASP A 99 -39.55 -48.09 -23.00
N ALA A 100 -40.12 -47.58 -24.09
CA ALA A 100 -39.70 -46.31 -24.70
C ALA A 100 -40.90 -45.50 -25.24
N LYS A 101 -41.44 -44.58 -24.42
CA LYS A 101 -42.37 -43.53 -24.93
C LYS A 101 -42.63 -42.30 -24.05
N LYS A 102 -42.00 -42.15 -22.87
CA LYS A 102 -42.21 -40.96 -22.01
C LYS A 102 -41.07 -39.94 -22.11
N ASP A 103 -39.90 -40.42 -22.45
CA ASP A 103 -38.60 -39.84 -22.13
C ASP A 103 -38.18 -38.71 -23.09
N SER A 104 -38.82 -38.62 -24.26
CA SER A 104 -38.49 -37.63 -25.30
C SER A 104 -38.84 -36.19 -24.92
N LYS A 105 -39.70 -35.95 -23.92
CA LYS A 105 -40.03 -34.60 -23.46
C LYS A 105 -39.05 -34.14 -22.37
N ASP A 106 -38.81 -34.99 -21.38
CA ASP A 106 -37.86 -34.74 -20.30
C ASP A 106 -36.41 -34.64 -20.83
N ALA A 107 -36.05 -35.40 -21.87
CA ALA A 107 -34.75 -35.27 -22.53
C ALA A 107 -34.58 -33.90 -23.21
N LYS A 108 -35.62 -33.36 -23.87
CA LYS A 108 -35.56 -32.05 -24.54
C LYS A 108 -35.49 -30.91 -23.51
N GLN A 109 -36.30 -30.99 -22.46
CA GLN A 109 -36.24 -30.02 -21.35
C GLN A 109 -34.85 -30.02 -20.72
N ARG A 110 -34.28 -31.19 -20.39
CA ARG A 110 -32.92 -31.29 -19.83
C ARG A 110 -31.83 -30.71 -20.75
N VAL A 111 -31.96 -30.83 -22.07
CA VAL A 111 -31.01 -30.19 -23.00
C VAL A 111 -31.16 -28.67 -22.99
N GLU A 112 -32.39 -28.15 -22.96
CA GLU A 112 -32.64 -26.71 -22.84
C GLU A 112 -32.21 -26.14 -21.47
N ASP A 113 -32.38 -26.90 -20.38
CA ASP A 113 -31.90 -26.57 -19.04
C ASP A 113 -30.36 -26.57 -18.98
N ILE A 114 -29.70 -27.55 -19.63
CA ILE A 114 -28.23 -27.63 -19.72
C ILE A 114 -27.67 -26.52 -20.62
N GLU A 115 -28.31 -26.19 -21.74
CA GLU A 115 -27.91 -25.07 -22.60
C GLU A 115 -28.15 -23.72 -21.89
N GLY A 116 -29.24 -23.60 -21.13
CA GLY A 116 -29.52 -22.46 -20.27
C GLY A 116 -28.46 -22.30 -19.16
N ALA A 117 -28.10 -23.39 -18.49
CA ALA A 117 -27.03 -23.41 -17.49
C ALA A 117 -25.65 -23.15 -18.10
N ALA A 118 -25.38 -23.66 -19.31
CA ALA A 118 -24.16 -23.38 -20.06
C ALA A 118 -24.09 -21.89 -20.44
N LYS A 119 -25.17 -21.29 -20.93
CA LYS A 119 -25.27 -19.84 -21.18
C LYS A 119 -25.20 -19.00 -19.90
N LEU A 120 -25.61 -19.53 -18.75
CA LEU A 120 -25.41 -18.87 -17.46
C LEU A 120 -23.92 -18.91 -17.05
N LEU A 121 -23.28 -20.07 -17.15
CA LEU A 121 -21.85 -20.26 -16.86
C LEU A 121 -20.95 -19.52 -17.88
N GLU A 122 -21.40 -19.38 -19.11
CA GLU A 122 -20.76 -18.57 -20.16
C GLU A 122 -20.93 -17.08 -19.86
N LYS A 123 -22.11 -16.61 -19.45
CA LYS A 123 -22.28 -15.24 -18.95
C LYS A 123 -21.46 -14.95 -17.70
N VAL A 124 -21.36 -15.89 -16.77
CA VAL A 124 -20.50 -15.80 -15.56
C VAL A 124 -18.99 -15.91 -15.91
N LYS A 125 -18.63 -16.31 -17.13
CA LYS A 125 -17.27 -16.23 -17.69
C LYS A 125 -17.02 -15.01 -18.57
N ILE A 126 -18.07 -14.41 -19.14
CA ILE A 126 -18.04 -13.23 -20.00
C ILE A 126 -18.29 -11.94 -19.19
N GLU A 127 -18.75 -12.07 -17.95
CA GLU A 127 -18.22 -11.27 -16.84
C GLU A 127 -16.74 -11.64 -16.64
N GLU A 128 -15.90 -11.30 -17.63
CA GLU A 128 -14.48 -11.11 -17.41
C GLU A 128 -14.35 -10.16 -16.22
N GLN A 129 -13.61 -10.58 -15.18
CA GLN A 129 -13.36 -9.71 -14.04
C GLN A 129 -12.65 -8.46 -14.56
N LYS A 130 -13.41 -7.35 -14.67
CA LYS A 130 -12.95 -6.11 -15.27
C LYS A 130 -11.84 -5.53 -14.40
N VAL A 131 -10.60 -5.90 -14.70
CA VAL A 131 -9.42 -5.38 -14.05
C VAL A 131 -9.42 -3.86 -14.23
N ASP A 132 -9.43 -3.14 -13.12
CA ASP A 132 -9.37 -1.69 -13.15
C ASP A 132 -7.90 -1.28 -13.34
N GLU A 133 -7.45 -1.36 -14.59
CA GLU A 133 -6.11 -0.99 -15.03
C GLU A 133 -6.12 0.28 -15.89
N ILE A 134 -5.06 1.07 -15.78
CA ILE A 134 -4.66 2.09 -16.77
C ILE A 134 -3.19 1.91 -17.16
N SER A 135 -2.85 2.37 -18.36
CA SER A 135 -1.49 2.47 -18.86
C SER A 135 -1.18 3.93 -19.17
N ILE A 136 -0.12 4.50 -18.56
CA ILE A 136 0.20 5.93 -18.61
C ILE A 136 1.72 6.18 -18.73
N PRO A 137 2.15 7.29 -19.36
CA PRO A 137 3.55 7.69 -19.33
C PRO A 137 3.95 8.23 -17.94
N LEU A 138 5.22 8.06 -17.56
CA LEU A 138 5.77 8.54 -16.27
C LEU A 138 5.37 9.98 -15.89
N ALA A 139 5.30 10.90 -16.87
CA ALA A 139 4.92 12.29 -16.66
C ALA A 139 3.48 12.49 -16.11
N GLN A 140 2.61 11.49 -16.22
CA GLN A 140 1.24 11.52 -15.70
C GLN A 140 1.08 10.91 -14.30
N ILE A 141 2.06 10.14 -13.80
CA ILE A 141 2.00 9.48 -12.48
C ILE A 141 1.63 10.46 -11.36
N ALA A 142 2.19 11.68 -11.39
CA ALA A 142 1.87 12.72 -10.42
C ALA A 142 0.38 13.11 -10.40
N ASN A 143 -0.23 13.21 -11.58
CA ASN A 143 -1.61 13.65 -11.76
C ASN A 143 -2.63 12.57 -11.37
N VAL A 144 -2.23 11.30 -11.41
CA VAL A 144 -3.09 10.15 -11.02
C VAL A 144 -2.91 9.83 -9.55
N ILE A 145 -1.67 9.65 -9.06
CA ILE A 145 -1.43 9.11 -7.72
C ILE A 145 -1.62 10.18 -6.63
N PHE A 146 -1.13 11.41 -6.82
CA PHE A 146 -1.28 12.45 -5.79
C PHE A 146 -2.64 13.15 -5.91
N ASP A 147 -2.91 13.69 -7.10
CA ASP A 147 -4.03 14.60 -7.35
C ASP A 147 -5.35 13.91 -7.77
N ASP A 148 -5.32 12.61 -8.12
CA ASP A 148 -6.41 11.85 -8.76
C ASP A 148 -7.26 12.66 -9.75
N LYS A 149 -6.60 13.36 -10.68
CA LYS A 149 -7.24 14.26 -11.67
C LYS A 149 -8.17 13.52 -12.64
N THR A 150 -8.00 12.22 -12.82
CA THR A 150 -8.92 11.35 -13.58
C THR A 150 -10.06 10.81 -12.71
N GLN A 151 -9.98 10.99 -11.39
CA GLN A 151 -10.87 10.45 -10.36
C GLN A 151 -10.98 8.91 -10.42
N GLN A 152 -9.97 8.22 -10.92
CA GLN A 152 -10.03 6.77 -11.15
C GLN A 152 -9.79 5.98 -9.85
N ILE A 153 -8.93 6.47 -8.97
CA ILE A 153 -8.73 5.87 -7.63
C ILE A 153 -10.01 6.05 -6.80
N ALA A 154 -10.62 7.24 -6.86
CA ALA A 154 -11.90 7.53 -6.19
C ALA A 154 -13.07 6.71 -6.76
N LYS A 155 -13.17 6.50 -8.08
CA LYS A 155 -14.26 5.74 -8.72
C LYS A 155 -14.18 4.24 -8.47
N THR A 156 -12.97 3.67 -8.42
CA THR A 156 -12.76 2.23 -8.18
C THR A 156 -12.81 1.88 -6.70
N ASN A 157 -12.55 2.86 -5.82
CA ASN A 157 -12.39 2.68 -4.37
C ASN A 157 -11.26 1.70 -3.98
N LYS A 158 -10.41 1.29 -4.92
CA LYS A 158 -9.24 0.44 -4.68
C LYS A 158 -8.01 1.28 -4.35
N TRP A 159 -6.96 0.66 -3.82
CA TRP A 159 -5.66 1.31 -3.65
C TRP A 159 -4.82 1.17 -4.95
N PRO A 160 -3.99 2.15 -5.33
CA PRO A 160 -3.14 2.07 -6.51
C PRO A 160 -1.98 1.08 -6.34
N LEU A 161 -1.77 0.23 -7.35
CA LEU A 161 -0.60 -0.62 -7.52
C LEU A 161 0.09 -0.22 -8.82
N VAL A 162 1.34 0.25 -8.72
CA VAL A 162 2.11 0.75 -9.86
C VAL A 162 3.06 -0.32 -10.37
N LEU A 163 2.91 -0.69 -11.63
CA LEU A 163 3.85 -1.52 -12.36
C LEU A 163 4.79 -0.63 -13.19
N ASP A 164 6.05 -0.55 -12.78
CA ASP A 164 7.11 0.12 -13.55
C ASP A 164 8.33 -0.81 -13.68
N LYS A 165 8.51 -1.38 -14.87
CA LYS A 165 9.59 -2.33 -15.17
C LYS A 165 10.97 -1.66 -15.33
N ASN A 166 11.04 -0.34 -15.17
CA ASN A 166 12.25 0.46 -15.41
C ASN A 166 12.74 1.23 -14.16
N GLY A 167 12.09 1.12 -12.99
CA GLY A 167 12.50 1.75 -11.73
C GLY A 167 12.46 3.30 -11.69
N ASN A 168 11.89 3.94 -12.71
CA ASN A 168 11.83 5.40 -12.82
C ASN A 168 10.86 6.02 -11.81
N VAL A 169 9.72 5.35 -11.57
CA VAL A 169 8.73 5.72 -10.55
C VAL A 169 9.35 5.63 -9.17
N GLU A 170 10.20 4.64 -8.88
CA GLU A 170 10.88 4.53 -7.59
C GLU A 170 11.71 5.79 -7.31
N THR A 171 12.58 6.14 -8.27
CA THR A 171 13.41 7.34 -8.22
C THR A 171 12.55 8.60 -8.05
N PHE A 172 11.47 8.71 -8.82
CA PHE A 172 10.52 9.82 -8.73
C PHE A 172 9.84 9.91 -7.36
N MET A 173 9.40 8.78 -6.78
CA MET A 173 8.74 8.73 -5.47
C MET A 173 9.69 9.08 -4.33
N ARG A 174 10.97 8.66 -4.39
CA ARG A 174 11.98 9.05 -3.39
C ARG A 174 12.32 10.56 -3.41
N TYR A 175 11.98 11.28 -4.47
CA TYR A 175 12.03 12.75 -4.54
C TYR A 175 10.69 13.45 -4.24
N ARG A 176 9.69 12.73 -3.72
CA ARG A 176 8.40 13.28 -3.26
C ARG A 176 8.29 13.21 -1.74
N ASP A 177 7.44 14.05 -1.18
CA ASP A 177 7.15 14.08 0.26
C ASP A 177 6.14 12.98 0.65
N VAL A 178 6.57 11.73 0.49
CA VAL A 178 5.79 10.50 0.76
C VAL A 178 6.46 9.65 1.83
N ASN A 179 5.67 8.87 2.56
CA ASN A 179 6.20 7.88 3.49
C ASN A 179 6.60 6.61 2.72
N PHE A 180 7.76 6.69 2.07
CA PHE A 180 8.37 5.56 1.36
C PHE A 180 8.82 4.47 2.34
N LEU A 181 8.60 3.22 1.97
CA LEU A 181 8.99 2.00 2.67
C LEU A 181 9.54 1.00 1.65
N ASP A 182 10.72 0.46 1.91
CA ASP A 182 11.39 -0.49 1.02
C ASP A 182 11.37 -1.89 1.64
N THR A 183 10.71 -2.88 1.03
CA THR A 183 10.57 -4.20 1.66
C THR A 183 11.88 -4.99 1.69
N PHE A 184 12.89 -4.59 0.92
CA PHE A 184 14.24 -5.16 0.98
C PHE A 184 15.11 -4.50 2.06
N ASN A 185 14.63 -3.42 2.70
CA ASN A 185 15.25 -2.81 3.88
C ASN A 185 14.56 -3.31 5.16
N PRO A 186 15.19 -4.19 5.97
CA PRO A 186 14.58 -4.67 7.21
C PRO A 186 14.20 -3.57 8.19
N GLY A 187 14.91 -2.43 8.16
CA GLY A 187 14.63 -1.27 9.01
C GLY A 187 13.30 -0.59 8.70
N ASP A 188 12.88 -0.55 7.43
CA ASP A 188 11.54 -0.03 7.05
C ASP A 188 10.41 -1.00 7.44
N LEU A 189 10.75 -2.26 7.70
CA LEU A 189 9.85 -3.31 8.20
C LEU A 189 9.95 -3.54 9.72
N GLU A 190 10.62 -2.65 10.46
CA GLU A 190 10.56 -2.62 11.92
C GLU A 190 9.21 -2.07 12.41
N GLU A 191 8.64 -2.67 13.45
CA GLU A 191 7.29 -2.38 13.95
C GLU A 191 7.08 -0.86 14.19
N LYS A 192 7.99 -0.20 14.91
CA LYS A 192 7.88 1.25 15.20
C LYS A 192 8.00 2.11 13.93
N ARG A 193 8.92 1.78 13.03
CA ARG A 193 9.13 2.53 11.77
C ARG A 193 7.93 2.39 10.83
N LEU A 194 7.41 1.18 10.68
CA LEU A 194 6.23 0.87 9.89
C LEU A 194 4.97 1.53 10.49
N ARG A 195 4.74 1.37 11.82
CA ARG A 195 3.63 2.02 12.54
C ARG A 195 3.63 3.54 12.39
N LEU A 196 4.78 4.18 12.56
CA LEU A 196 4.92 5.63 12.39
C LEU A 196 4.76 6.09 10.94
N ALA A 197 5.13 5.28 9.94
CA ALA A 197 4.87 5.58 8.54
C ALA A 197 3.37 5.68 8.24
N PHE A 198 2.55 4.78 8.79
CA PHE A 198 1.09 4.88 8.66
C PHE A 198 0.49 6.01 9.50
N LEU A 199 0.91 6.16 10.76
CA LEU A 199 0.39 7.19 11.66
C LEU A 199 0.70 8.61 11.17
N GLY A 200 1.93 8.85 10.69
CA GLY A 200 2.33 10.10 10.05
C GLY A 200 1.64 10.34 8.70
N ALA A 201 1.38 9.29 7.92
CA ALA A 201 0.68 9.42 6.65
C ALA A 201 -0.78 9.84 6.85
N LEU A 202 -1.48 9.27 7.83
CA LEU A 202 -2.81 9.72 8.25
C LEU A 202 -2.76 11.17 8.76
N ARG A 203 -1.85 11.46 9.71
CA ARG A 203 -1.68 12.79 10.32
C ARG A 203 -1.49 13.92 9.30
N PHE A 204 -0.70 13.68 8.25
CA PHE A 204 -0.32 14.70 7.27
C PHE A 204 -1.03 14.55 5.90
N GLY A 205 -1.88 13.53 5.73
CA GLY A 205 -2.56 13.22 4.46
C GLY A 205 -1.60 12.85 3.34
N LYS A 206 -0.49 12.20 3.67
CA LYS A 206 0.55 11.74 2.73
C LYS A 206 0.29 10.31 2.29
N GLU A 207 0.85 9.93 1.15
CA GLU A 207 0.88 8.54 0.71
C GLU A 207 1.92 7.71 1.47
N VAL A 208 1.57 6.44 1.74
CA VAL A 208 2.53 5.39 2.10
C VAL A 208 2.89 4.64 0.81
N VAL A 209 4.15 4.65 0.41
CA VAL A 209 4.64 3.95 -0.79
C VAL A 209 5.41 2.72 -0.36
N VAL A 210 4.97 1.53 -0.77
CA VAL A 210 5.57 0.24 -0.43
C VAL A 210 6.22 -0.33 -1.69
N ASN A 211 7.55 -0.31 -1.75
CA ASN A 211 8.29 -0.88 -2.88
C ASN A 211 8.58 -2.35 -2.64
N THR A 212 8.01 -3.23 -3.48
CA THR A 212 8.23 -4.68 -3.46
C THR A 212 9.28 -5.16 -4.46
N HIS A 213 9.89 -4.24 -5.22
CA HIS A 213 10.84 -4.52 -6.31
C HIS A 213 10.28 -5.59 -7.27
N ASN A 214 11.04 -6.64 -7.56
CA ASN A 214 10.67 -7.74 -8.45
C ASN A 214 10.17 -8.99 -7.70
N GLN A 215 9.58 -8.84 -6.50
CA GLN A 215 9.08 -9.94 -5.66
C GLN A 215 7.74 -9.61 -5.00
N LEU A 216 6.75 -9.15 -5.77
CA LEU A 216 5.46 -8.64 -5.28
C LEU A 216 4.81 -9.59 -4.27
N THR A 217 4.58 -10.85 -4.66
CA THR A 217 3.86 -11.83 -3.85
C THR A 217 4.60 -12.19 -2.56
N ALA A 218 5.93 -12.35 -2.60
CA ALA A 218 6.72 -12.75 -1.45
C ALA A 218 6.90 -11.59 -0.45
N MET A 219 7.21 -10.39 -0.95
CA MET A 219 7.36 -9.19 -0.13
C MET A 219 6.03 -8.75 0.49
N TRP A 220 4.92 -8.88 -0.24
CA TRP A 220 3.59 -8.59 0.28
C TRP A 220 3.20 -9.54 1.43
N GLY A 221 3.58 -10.82 1.37
CA GLY A 221 3.41 -11.75 2.48
C GLY A 221 4.14 -11.29 3.76
N ILE A 222 5.43 -10.96 3.63
CA ILE A 222 6.23 -10.46 4.76
C ILE A 222 5.67 -9.14 5.29
N PHE A 223 5.30 -8.20 4.40
CA PHE A 223 4.70 -6.91 4.76
C PHE A 223 3.37 -7.09 5.51
N SER A 224 2.55 -8.05 5.07
CA SER A 224 1.28 -8.43 5.72
C SER A 224 1.48 -8.94 7.15
N GLU A 225 2.47 -9.82 7.36
CA GLU A 225 2.84 -10.29 8.70
C GLU A 225 3.30 -9.14 9.61
N LYS A 226 4.10 -8.21 9.07
CA LYS A 226 4.62 -7.04 9.80
C LYS A 226 3.52 -6.03 10.17
N LEU A 227 2.53 -5.83 9.30
CA LEU A 227 1.35 -5.02 9.63
C LEU A 227 0.51 -5.66 10.74
N ASN A 228 0.24 -6.95 10.63
CA ASN A 228 -0.59 -7.66 11.60
C ASN A 228 0.10 -7.81 12.98
N ALA A 229 1.44 -7.71 13.05
CA ALA A 229 2.18 -7.59 14.30
C ALA A 229 1.95 -6.26 15.03
N ILE A 230 1.75 -5.15 14.31
CA ILE A 230 1.43 -3.83 14.90
C ILE A 230 0.01 -3.82 15.50
N HIS A 231 -0.95 -4.38 14.76
CA HIS A 231 -2.33 -4.55 15.18
C HIS A 231 -2.98 -5.67 14.34
N PRO A 232 -3.63 -6.71 14.94
CA PRO A 232 -3.98 -7.95 14.23
C PRO A 232 -4.88 -7.82 13.00
N THR A 233 -5.67 -6.76 12.89
CA THR A 233 -6.55 -6.49 11.75
C THR A 233 -6.02 -5.42 10.80
N LEU A 234 -4.82 -4.87 11.04
CA LEU A 234 -4.34 -3.66 10.36
C LEU A 234 -4.38 -3.77 8.83
N LEU A 235 -3.97 -4.91 8.26
CA LEU A 235 -4.05 -5.14 6.82
C LEU A 235 -5.50 -5.13 6.29
N VAL A 236 -6.43 -5.73 7.03
CA VAL A 236 -7.85 -5.81 6.65
C VAL A 236 -8.50 -4.44 6.76
N ASP A 237 -8.20 -3.69 7.83
CA ASP A 237 -8.64 -2.32 8.04
C ASP A 237 -8.01 -1.35 7.00
N ILE A 238 -6.81 -1.66 6.50
CA ILE A 238 -6.17 -1.00 5.35
C ILE A 238 -6.94 -1.26 4.05
N MET A 239 -7.16 -2.53 3.69
CA MET A 239 -7.76 -2.89 2.40
C MET A 239 -9.23 -2.49 2.31
N SER A 240 -9.96 -2.55 3.43
CA SER A 240 -11.33 -2.03 3.55
C SER A 240 -11.42 -0.50 3.68
N ARG A 241 -10.28 0.22 3.63
CA ARG A 241 -10.13 1.67 3.85
C ARG A 241 -10.51 2.20 5.24
N LYS A 242 -11.04 1.36 6.13
CA LYS A 242 -11.39 1.69 7.52
C LYS A 242 -10.26 2.38 8.32
N ILE A 243 -8.99 2.18 7.94
CA ILE A 243 -7.83 2.92 8.48
C ILE A 243 -7.99 4.46 8.41
N VAL A 244 -8.81 4.98 7.49
CA VAL A 244 -9.08 6.43 7.33
C VAL A 244 -10.33 6.92 8.08
N GLU A 245 -10.96 6.07 8.90
CA GLU A 245 -12.08 6.47 9.76
C GLU A 245 -11.63 7.41 10.89
N ASP A 246 -12.57 8.24 11.34
CA ASP A 246 -12.43 9.07 12.53
C ASP A 246 -11.91 8.24 13.72
N ASP A 247 -10.91 8.79 14.43
CA ASP A 247 -10.30 8.18 15.61
C ASP A 247 -9.55 6.84 15.42
N TYR A 248 -9.49 6.23 14.22
CA TYR A 248 -8.73 5.00 13.97
C TYR A 248 -7.24 5.12 14.33
N TYR A 249 -6.65 6.31 14.17
CA TYR A 249 -5.26 6.61 14.53
C TYR A 249 -4.89 6.20 15.98
N LYS A 250 -5.86 6.14 16.90
CA LYS A 250 -5.66 5.73 18.30
C LYS A 250 -5.20 4.28 18.43
N ASN A 251 -5.50 3.43 17.45
CA ASN A 251 -5.02 2.04 17.39
C ASN A 251 -3.51 1.98 17.04
N LEU A 252 -2.98 3.03 16.39
CA LEU A 252 -1.60 3.13 15.91
C LEU A 252 -0.71 4.04 16.76
N ALA A 253 -1.27 5.04 17.45
CA ALA A 253 -0.54 5.87 18.40
C ALA A 253 -0.08 5.07 19.63
N ARG A 254 1.01 5.53 20.26
CA ARG A 254 1.52 5.00 21.54
C ARG A 254 1.94 6.17 22.44
N GLU A 255 2.11 5.91 23.74
CA GLU A 255 2.45 6.95 24.72
C GLU A 255 3.92 7.41 24.60
N GLU A 256 4.80 6.58 24.04
CA GLU A 256 6.22 6.87 23.80
C GLU A 256 6.52 7.44 22.39
N ASP A 257 5.51 8.02 21.74
CA ASP A 257 5.64 8.77 20.49
C ASP A 257 5.84 10.28 20.72
N SER A 258 6.18 11.00 19.66
CA SER A 258 6.29 12.48 19.68
C SER A 258 4.93 13.14 19.97
N ASP A 259 4.94 14.32 20.62
CA ASP A 259 3.75 15.11 20.95
C ASP A 259 2.84 15.39 19.74
N GLU A 260 3.41 15.40 18.53
CA GLU A 260 2.68 15.55 17.27
C GLU A 260 1.64 14.44 17.02
N TYR A 261 1.75 13.29 17.70
CA TYR A 261 0.82 12.18 17.59
C TYR A 261 -0.28 12.17 18.67
N THR A 262 -0.35 13.20 19.51
CA THR A 262 -1.39 13.34 20.55
C THR A 262 -2.77 13.65 19.97
N SER A 263 -3.85 13.27 20.67
CA SER A 263 -5.22 13.51 20.20
C SER A 263 -5.63 14.98 20.03
N MET A 264 -4.88 15.95 20.58
CA MET A 264 -5.12 17.38 20.32
C MET A 264 -4.77 17.75 18.88
N GLU A 265 -3.75 17.10 18.34
CA GLU A 265 -3.16 17.34 17.02
C GLU A 265 -3.90 16.61 15.88
N PHE A 266 -4.82 15.69 16.21
CA PHE A 266 -5.70 14.99 15.26
C PHE A 266 -7.09 15.67 15.16
N ASN A 267 -7.12 16.89 14.65
CA ASN A 267 -8.37 17.64 14.49
C ASN A 267 -9.29 17.01 13.42
N LYS A 268 -10.52 16.61 13.80
CA LYS A 268 -11.50 15.96 12.91
C LYS A 268 -11.75 16.70 11.58
N SER A 269 -11.84 18.03 11.60
CA SER A 269 -12.09 18.81 10.36
C SER A 269 -10.88 18.84 9.42
N GLN A 270 -9.66 18.71 9.95
CA GLN A 270 -8.44 18.61 9.15
C GLN A 270 -8.25 17.17 8.66
N MET A 271 -8.45 16.19 9.54
CA MET A 271 -8.44 14.76 9.20
C MET A 271 -9.39 14.44 8.06
N TYR A 272 -10.62 14.96 8.05
CA TYR A 272 -11.57 14.73 6.96
C TYR A 272 -11.04 15.13 5.57
N GLU A 273 -10.23 16.20 5.44
CA GLU A 273 -9.63 16.61 4.17
C GLU A 273 -8.29 15.92 3.86
N LEU A 274 -7.54 15.50 4.89
CA LEU A 274 -6.28 14.77 4.74
C LEU A 274 -6.50 13.27 4.44
N ASN A 275 -7.54 12.66 5.01
CA ASN A 275 -7.92 11.26 4.80
C ASN A 275 -8.42 10.99 3.37
N LYS A 276 -8.86 12.02 2.64
CA LYS A 276 -9.12 11.95 1.18
C LYS A 276 -7.84 11.88 0.35
N LYS A 277 -6.72 12.39 0.87
CA LYS A 277 -5.41 12.42 0.20
C LYS A 277 -4.55 11.21 0.54
N PHE A 278 -4.67 10.68 1.76
CA PHE A 278 -4.01 9.46 2.18
C PHE A 278 -4.28 8.32 1.18
N LYS A 279 -3.21 7.71 0.68
CA LYS A 279 -3.27 6.50 -0.14
C LYS A 279 -2.13 5.56 0.24
N ILE A 280 -2.38 4.28 0.03
CA ILE A 280 -1.33 3.26 0.08
C ILE A 280 -1.04 2.90 -1.36
N VAL A 281 0.23 2.93 -1.73
CA VAL A 281 0.71 2.72 -3.09
C VAL A 281 1.67 1.54 -3.06
N ILE A 282 1.34 0.42 -3.70
CA ILE A 282 2.35 -0.60 -4.01
C ILE A 282 3.12 -0.11 -5.23
N LEU A 283 4.45 -0.28 -5.22
CA LEU A 283 5.31 -0.11 -6.38
C LEU A 283 6.05 -1.43 -6.63
N THR A 284 6.02 -1.91 -7.89
CA THR A 284 6.60 -3.19 -8.28
C THR A 284 7.17 -3.15 -9.70
N GLU A 285 8.21 -3.95 -9.92
CA GLU A 285 8.72 -4.32 -11.25
C GLU A 285 8.14 -5.68 -11.71
N ASP A 286 7.66 -6.49 -10.75
CA ASP A 286 7.11 -7.84 -10.91
C ASP A 286 5.77 -7.85 -11.66
N GLU A 287 5.43 -8.97 -12.31
CA GLU A 287 4.13 -9.09 -12.99
C GLU A 287 2.97 -9.15 -12.00
N VAL A 288 1.98 -8.29 -12.19
CA VAL A 288 0.77 -8.26 -11.34
C VAL A 288 -0.08 -9.48 -11.68
N ILE A 289 -0.28 -10.37 -10.70
CA ILE A 289 -1.08 -11.60 -10.80
C ILE A 289 -2.25 -11.57 -9.81
N GLU A 290 -3.14 -12.55 -9.85
CA GLU A 290 -4.19 -12.68 -8.84
C GLU A 290 -3.60 -12.99 -7.45
N PRO A 291 -4.17 -12.45 -6.35
CA PRO A 291 -5.42 -11.67 -6.27
C PRO A 291 -5.25 -10.16 -6.54
N PHE A 292 -4.04 -9.67 -6.80
CA PHE A 292 -3.76 -8.24 -6.86
C PHE A 292 -4.58 -7.50 -7.94
N LYS A 293 -4.91 -8.16 -9.06
CA LYS A 293 -5.77 -7.56 -10.10
C LYS A 293 -7.22 -7.35 -9.66
N CYS A 294 -7.72 -8.19 -8.77
CA CYS A 294 -9.03 -8.03 -8.16
C CYS A 294 -9.03 -6.86 -7.15
N ASP A 295 -8.03 -6.83 -6.26
CA ASP A 295 -8.04 -5.98 -5.07
C ASP A 295 -7.48 -4.56 -5.29
N TRP A 296 -6.63 -4.35 -6.31
CA TRP A 296 -5.93 -3.08 -6.54
C TRP A 296 -6.35 -2.39 -7.85
N PHE A 297 -6.10 -1.08 -7.93
CA PHE A 297 -6.19 -0.30 -9.15
C PHE A 297 -4.81 -0.29 -9.82
N ILE A 298 -4.67 -0.97 -10.96
CA ILE A 298 -3.36 -1.16 -11.61
C ILE A 298 -3.00 0.09 -12.42
N ILE A 299 -1.77 0.57 -12.26
CA ILE A 299 -1.19 1.68 -13.02
C ILE A 299 0.10 1.17 -13.67
N THR A 300 0.01 0.74 -14.93
CA THR A 300 1.17 0.33 -15.72
C THR A 300 1.86 1.56 -16.32
N VAL A 301 3.18 1.68 -16.15
CA VAL A 301 3.96 2.84 -16.62
C VAL A 301 4.76 2.49 -17.88
N ASN A 302 4.66 3.39 -18.87
CA ASN A 302 5.32 3.33 -20.18
C ASN A 302 6.43 4.39 -20.32
#